data_AF-A0A6A4A914-F1
#
_entry.id   AF-A0A6A4A914-F1
#
_cell.length_a   1.000
_cell.length_b   1.000
_cell.length_c   1.000
_cell.angle_alpha   90.00
_cell.angle_beta   90.00
_cell.angle_gamma   90.00
#
_symmetry.space_group_name_H-M   'P 1'
#
loop_
_entity.id
_entity.type
_entity.pdbx_description
1 polymer ?
#
loop_
_entity_poly.entity_id
_entity_poly.type
_entity_poly.pdbx_seq_one_letter_code
_entity_poly.pdbx_strand_id
1 'polypeptide(L)'
;MSSDVLARVVSHVSDPDVDTVMLPLNFHSAHWCCIVVKVSVQRIYYYDPLNQKGYVRAAKEVATYLKFQGLNNYDVVAQNNPIQFD
;
A
#
# COMPACT_ATOMS: atom_id res chain seq x y z
N MET A 1 6.20 3.08 9.94
CA MET A 1 5.59 1.73 9.99
C MET A 1 6.46 0.86 10.89
N SER A 2 5.88 0.04 11.77
CA SER A 2 6.72 -0.84 12.62
C SER A 2 7.33 -1.95 11.77
N SER A 3 8.46 -2.49 12.24
CA SER A 3 9.13 -3.66 11.64
C SER A 3 8.21 -4.87 11.53
N ASP A 4 7.29 -5.04 12.48
CA ASP A 4 6.39 -6.19 12.53
C ASP A 4 5.37 -6.18 11.39
N VAL A 5 4.87 -4.99 11.00
CA VAL A 5 3.96 -4.86 9.86
C VAL A 5 4.69 -5.21 8.57
N LEU A 6 5.93 -4.73 8.38
CA LEU A 6 6.75 -5.08 7.23
C LEU A 6 6.95 -6.60 7.14
N ALA A 7 7.36 -7.23 8.25
CA ALA A 7 7.60 -8.68 8.29
C ALA A 7 6.34 -9.48 7.91
N ARG A 8 5.16 -9.06 8.39
CA ARG A 8 3.89 -9.70 8.04
C ARG A 8 3.53 -9.52 6.56
N VAL A 9 3.70 -8.32 6.00
CA VAL A 9 3.46 -8.09 4.57
C VAL A 9 4.37 -8.98 3.72
N VAL A 10 5.67 -9.02 4.02
CA VAL A 10 6.63 -9.86 3.31
C VAL A 10 6.31 -11.35 3.44
N SER A 11 5.90 -11.80 4.63
CA SER A 11 5.48 -13.19 4.86
C SER A 11 4.28 -13.56 4.00
N HIS A 12 3.25 -12.71 3.92
CA HIS A 12 2.06 -12.99 3.09
C HIS A 12 2.38 -12.92 1.60
N VAL A 13 3.24 -12.00 1.17
CA VAL A 13 3.66 -11.91 -0.23
C VAL A 13 4.47 -13.13 -0.68
N SER A 14 5.16 -13.80 0.25
CA SER A 14 5.96 -15.00 -0.03
C SER A 14 5.13 -16.29 -0.03
N ASP A 15 3.87 -16.23 0.41
CA ASP A 15 2.95 -17.35 0.39
C ASP A 15 2.47 -17.61 -1.05
N PRO A 16 2.69 -18.81 -1.62
CA PRO A 16 2.33 -19.11 -3.01
C PRO A 16 0.82 -19.04 -3.28
N ASP A 17 -0.02 -19.15 -2.24
CA ASP A 17 -1.48 -19.12 -2.39
C ASP A 17 -2.05 -17.68 -2.30
N VAL A 18 -1.20 -16.67 -2.08
CA VAL A 18 -1.60 -15.26 -1.95
C VAL A 18 -1.36 -14.50 -3.26
N ASP A 19 -2.43 -14.11 -3.96
CA ASP A 19 -2.31 -13.22 -5.13
C ASP A 19 -2.20 -11.73 -4.75
N THR A 20 -2.83 -11.34 -3.64
CA THR A 20 -2.95 -9.92 -3.27
C THR A 20 -2.93 -9.74 -1.76
N VAL A 21 -2.14 -8.76 -1.28
CA VAL A 21 -2.14 -8.29 0.11
C VAL A 21 -2.68 -6.86 0.15
N MET A 22 -3.71 -6.61 0.96
CA MET A 22 -4.23 -5.27 1.20
C MET A 22 -3.84 -4.80 2.60
N LEU A 23 -3.25 -3.60 2.68
CA LEU A 23 -2.95 -2.91 3.93
C LEU A 23 -3.80 -1.64 4.01
N PRO A 24 -4.87 -1.61 4.82
CA PRO A 24 -5.60 -0.39 5.08
C PRO A 24 -4.77 0.54 5.96
N LEU A 25 -4.71 1.82 5.58
CA LEU A 25 -4.02 2.87 6.30
C LEU A 25 -5.04 3.81 6.92
N ASN A 26 -5.03 3.94 8.24
CA ASN A 26 -5.82 4.94 8.91
C ASN A 26 -4.96 6.14 9.30
N PHE A 27 -5.43 7.34 8.99
CA PHE A 27 -4.85 8.59 9.43
C PHE A 27 -5.78 9.25 10.46
N HIS A 28 -5.25 9.42 11.68
CA HIS A 28 -5.90 10.16 12.78
C HIS A 28 -7.31 9.67 13.15
N SER A 29 -7.62 8.38 12.96
CA SER A 29 -8.97 7.81 13.15
C SER A 29 -10.06 8.47 12.30
N ALA A 30 -9.69 9.18 11.23
CA ALA A 30 -10.60 10.03 10.47
C ALA A 30 -10.57 9.75 8.96
N HIS A 31 -9.42 9.33 8.42
CA HIS A 31 -9.27 9.13 6.97
C HIS A 31 -8.63 7.78 6.64
N TRP A 32 -9.20 7.07 5.67
CA TRP A 32 -8.70 5.77 5.23
C TRP A 32 -8.10 5.84 3.84
N CYS A 33 -6.87 5.36 3.70
CA CYS A 33 -6.23 5.03 2.43
C CYS A 33 -5.95 3.52 2.37
N CYS A 34 -5.44 3.03 1.26
CA CYS A 34 -4.94 1.66 1.20
C CYS A 34 -3.67 1.52 0.37
N ILE A 35 -2.90 0.49 0.74
CA ILE A 35 -1.86 -0.09 -0.09
C ILE A 35 -2.34 -1.46 -0.55
N VAL A 36 -2.11 -1.78 -1.82
CA VAL A 36 -2.41 -3.10 -2.38
C VAL A 36 -1.16 -3.65 -3.04
N VAL A 37 -0.61 -4.73 -2.51
CA VAL A 37 0.48 -5.48 -3.14
C VAL A 37 -0.13 -6.57 -3.99
N LYS A 38 0.02 -6.49 -5.31
CA LYS A 38 -0.40 -7.54 -6.24
C LYS A 38 0.80 -8.37 -6.63
N VAL A 39 0.86 -9.60 -6.11
CA VAL A 39 2.02 -10.50 -6.14
C VAL A 39 2.33 -10.96 -7.56
N SER A 40 1.30 -11.40 -8.30
CA SER A 40 1.40 -11.93 -9.66
C SER A 40 2.05 -10.98 -10.67
N VAL A 41 1.91 -9.66 -10.47
CA VAL A 41 2.48 -8.63 -11.35
C VAL A 41 3.55 -7.78 -10.68
N GLN A 42 3.99 -8.17 -9.48
CA GLN A 42 5.00 -7.47 -8.69
C GLN A 42 4.74 -5.96 -8.59
N ARG A 43 3.52 -5.56 -8.19
CA ARG A 43 3.16 -4.14 -8.03
C ARG A 43 2.66 -3.82 -6.63
N ILE A 44 2.99 -2.62 -6.17
CA ILE A 44 2.49 -2.00 -4.96
C ILE A 44 1.67 -0.78 -5.39
N TYR A 45 0.36 -0.88 -5.30
CA TYR A 45 -0.54 0.24 -5.52
C TYR A 45 -0.71 1.01 -4.22
N TYR A 46 -0.75 2.34 -4.32
CA TYR A 46 -1.22 3.21 -3.24
C TYR A 46 -2.42 4.00 -3.72
N TYR A 47 -3.42 4.12 -2.85
CA TYR A 47 -4.70 4.72 -3.18
C TYR A 47 -5.23 5.54 -2.02
N ASP A 48 -5.72 6.73 -2.36
CA ASP A 48 -6.52 7.59 -1.49
C ASP A 48 -7.89 7.83 -2.14
N PRO A 49 -9.01 7.44 -1.50
CA PRO A 49 -10.36 7.63 -2.03
C PRO A 49 -10.73 9.08 -2.34
N LEU A 50 -10.15 10.05 -1.62
CA LEU A 50 -10.35 11.49 -1.85
C LEU A 50 -9.34 12.09 -2.83
N ASN A 51 -8.29 11.35 -3.19
CA ASN A 51 -7.16 11.83 -4.00
C ASN A 51 -6.56 13.15 -3.47
N GLN A 52 -6.56 13.34 -2.15
CA GLN A 52 -6.03 14.51 -1.47
C GLN A 52 -4.51 14.40 -1.37
N LYS A 53 -3.80 15.43 -1.88
CA LYS A 53 -2.33 15.44 -2.01
C LYS A 53 -1.57 14.99 -0.76
N GLY A 54 -2.04 15.38 0.44
CA GLY A 54 -1.42 15.00 1.70
C GLY A 54 -1.46 13.49 1.97
N TYR A 55 -2.65 12.88 1.83
CA TYR A 55 -2.84 11.46 2.08
C TYR A 55 -2.28 10.58 0.95
N VAL A 56 -2.39 11.02 -0.31
CA VAL A 56 -1.70 10.38 -1.45
C VAL A 56 -0.19 10.31 -1.21
N ARG A 57 0.43 11.41 -0.74
CA ARG A 57 1.86 11.44 -0.42
C ARG A 57 2.20 10.48 0.72
N ALA A 58 1.41 10.48 1.80
CA ALA A 58 1.65 9.59 2.93
C ALA A 58 1.54 8.11 2.52
N ALA A 59 0.52 7.75 1.73
CA ALA A 59 0.37 6.40 1.18
C ALA A 59 1.54 6.02 0.25
N LYS A 60 2.00 6.95 -0.60
CA LYS A 60 3.19 6.76 -1.43
C LYS A 60 4.44 6.48 -0.60
N GLU A 61 4.64 7.21 0.50
CA GLU A 61 5.79 7.01 1.39
C GLU A 61 5.78 5.60 2.01
N VAL A 62 4.61 5.11 2.44
CA VAL A 62 4.45 3.72 2.92
C VAL A 62 4.72 2.69 1.82
N ALA A 63 4.16 2.86 0.62
CA ALA A 63 4.41 1.96 -0.50
C ALA A 63 5.90 1.92 -0.89
N THR A 64 6.55 3.07 -0.88
CA THR A 64 7.97 3.22 -1.19
C THR A 64 8.84 2.57 -0.13
N TYR A 65 8.47 2.68 1.15
CA TYR A 65 9.14 1.98 2.24
C TYR A 65 9.06 0.46 2.06
N LEU A 66 7.89 -0.09 1.75
CA LEU A 66 7.72 -1.53 1.47
C LEU A 66 8.62 -2.00 0.32
N LYS A 67 8.67 -1.23 -0.79
CA LYS A 67 9.57 -1.51 -1.91
C LYS A 67 11.01 -1.62 -1.43
N PHE A 68 11.54 -0.61 -0.77
CA PHE A 68 12.97 -0.57 -0.42
C PHE A 68 13.40 -1.49 0.71
N GLN A 69 12.47 -2.00 1.53
CA GLN A 69 12.81 -2.78 2.73
C GLN A 69 12.51 -4.28 2.60
N GLY A 70 11.67 -4.69 1.66
CA GLY A 70 11.31 -6.11 1.52
C GLY A 70 10.78 -6.55 0.18
N LEU A 71 10.36 -5.61 -0.67
CA LEU A 71 9.73 -5.87 -1.97
C LEU A 71 10.50 -5.18 -3.11
N ASN A 72 11.83 -5.33 -3.12
CA ASN A 72 12.75 -4.53 -3.96
C ASN A 72 12.45 -4.60 -5.46
N ASN A 73 11.96 -5.75 -5.91
CA ASN A 73 11.59 -6.08 -7.29
C ASN A 73 10.19 -5.58 -7.68
N TYR A 74 9.44 -4.96 -6.77
CA TYR A 74 8.08 -4.50 -7.04
C TYR A 74 8.05 -3.04 -7.52
N ASP A 75 7.12 -2.72 -8.41
CA ASP A 75 6.88 -1.35 -8.86
C ASP A 75 5.80 -0.64 -8.04
N VAL A 76 6.05 0.63 -7.70
CA VAL A 76 5.11 1.46 -6.94
C VAL A 76 4.26 2.28 -7.91
N VAL A 77 2.94 2.10 -7.87
CA VAL A 77 1.99 2.69 -8.83
C VAL A 77 0.90 3.46 -8.11
N ALA A 78 0.62 4.68 -8.56
CA ALA A 78 -0.46 5.50 -8.02
C ALA A 78 -1.81 5.04 -8.55
N GLN A 79 -2.82 4.97 -7.69
CA GLN A 79 -4.21 4.95 -8.10
C GLN A 79 -4.81 6.32 -7.77
N ASN A 80 -5.22 7.06 -8.80
CA ASN A 80 -5.62 8.47 -8.68
C ASN A 80 -7.09 8.70 -9.07
N ASN A 81 -7.91 7.65 -9.01
CA ASN A 81 -9.33 7.72 -9.35
C ASN A 81 -10.14 7.95 -8.07
N PRO A 82 -10.47 9.20 -7.69
CA PRO A 82 -11.26 9.45 -6.48
C PRO A 82 -12.65 8.82 -6.63
N ILE A 83 -13.13 8.21 -5.55
CA ILE A 83 -14.48 7.64 -5.48
C ILE A 83 -15.28 8.18 -4.30
N GLN A 84 -14.62 8.82 -3.33
CA GLN A 84 -15.28 9.46 -2.20
C GLN A 84 -15.51 10.94 -2.53
N PHE A 85 -16.74 11.40 -2.33
CA PHE A 85 -17.17 12.77 -2.64
C PHE A 85 -17.94 13.43 -1.48
N ASP A 86 -18.06 12.73 -0.35
CA ASP A 86 -18.70 13.17 0.88
C ASP A 86 -17.71 13.31 2.05
#